data_AF-A0A848WQH9-F1
#
_entry.id   AF-A0A848WQH9-F1
#
_cell.length_a   1.000
_cell.length_b   1.000
_cell.length_c   1.000
_cell.angle_alpha   90.00
_cell.angle_beta   90.00
_cell.angle_gamma   90.00
#
_symmetry.space_group_name_H-M   'P 1'
#
loop_
_entity.id
_entity.type
_entity.pdbx_description
1 polymer ?
#
loop_
_entity_poly.entity_id
_entity_poly.type
_entity_poly.pdbx_seq_one_letter_code
_entity_poly.pdbx_strand_id
1 'polypeptide(L)'
;MKSHILTITLNPTVDFCTTSPAIEPGPKLRCTEPQIDPGGGGINVARAIKLLGGQATALVAIGGATGAHLLQLLALEGVPTVAFQGPGETRQSMSVIDQTTGELFTLGPIHAQNVKRVVGPLGKVEKCWA
;
A
#
# COMPACT_ATOMS: atom_id res chain seq x y z
N MET A 1 -27.53 15.18 -0.93
CA MET A 1 -26.61 14.80 0.17
C MET A 1 -25.26 14.48 -0.45
N LYS A 2 -24.14 15.02 0.07
CA LYS A 2 -22.82 14.49 -0.25
C LYS A 2 -22.66 13.20 0.56
N SER A 3 -22.63 12.05 -0.09
CA SER A 3 -22.29 10.80 0.58
C SER A 3 -20.80 10.81 0.89
N HIS A 4 -20.45 10.74 2.18
CA HIS A 4 -19.06 10.66 2.62
C HIS A 4 -18.56 9.23 2.45
N ILE A 5 -17.67 8.98 1.49
CA ILE A 5 -17.07 7.66 1.30
C ILE A 5 -15.86 7.53 2.23
N LEU A 6 -15.87 6.50 3.07
CA LEU A 6 -14.74 6.12 3.91
C LEU A 6 -14.21 4.78 3.41
N THR A 7 -12.92 4.71 3.09
CA THR A 7 -12.25 3.44 2.79
C THR A 7 -11.38 3.04 3.97
N ILE A 8 -11.21 1.74 4.21
CA ILE A 8 -10.45 1.22 5.35
C ILE A 8 -9.35 0.31 4.83
N THR A 9 -8.11 0.55 5.27
CA THR A 9 -6.95 -0.28 4.93
C THR A 9 -6.18 -0.66 6.20
N LEU A 10 -6.38 -1.88 6.67
CA LEU A 10 -5.79 -2.39 7.91
C LEU A 10 -4.40 -3.03 7.73
N ASN A 11 -3.97 -3.21 6.48
CA ASN A 11 -2.66 -3.75 6.12
C ASN A 11 -2.09 -2.99 4.90
N PRO A 12 -1.91 -1.66 5.02
CA PRO A 12 -1.45 -0.85 3.90
C PRO A 12 0.01 -1.15 3.60
N THR A 13 0.46 -0.71 2.43
CA THR A 13 1.78 -1.02 1.90
C THR A 13 2.40 0.18 1.19
N VAL A 14 3.72 0.28 1.26
CA VAL A 14 4.48 1.12 0.33
C VAL A 14 4.96 0.21 -0.79
N ASP A 15 4.43 0.43 -1.99
CA ASP A 15 4.69 -0.43 -3.14
C ASP A 15 5.80 0.18 -3.99
N PHE A 16 6.84 -0.61 -4.26
CA PHE A 16 7.97 -0.23 -5.10
C PHE A 16 7.83 -0.95 -6.44
N CYS A 17 7.75 -0.21 -7.54
CA CYS A 17 7.75 -0.78 -8.88
C CYS A 17 9.00 -0.31 -9.63
N THR A 18 9.80 -1.25 -10.12
CA THR A 18 11.04 -0.94 -10.85
C THR A 18 11.24 -1.89 -12.03
N THR A 19 12.25 -1.63 -12.85
CA THR A 19 12.61 -2.45 -14.01
C THR A 19 14.06 -2.91 -13.89
N SER A 20 14.34 -4.11 -14.39
CA SER A 20 15.70 -4.66 -14.54
C SER A 20 15.90 -5.08 -16.00
N PRO A 21 17.11 -4.94 -16.59
CA PRO A 21 17.37 -5.43 -17.95
C PRO A 21 17.01 -6.91 -18.15
N ALA A 22 17.32 -7.74 -17.15
CA ALA A 22 16.94 -9.15 -17.06
C ALA A 22 16.86 -9.57 -15.59
N ILE A 23 16.05 -10.58 -15.28
CA ILE A 23 15.93 -11.22 -13.97
C ILE A 23 16.60 -12.59 -14.02
N GLU A 24 17.79 -12.69 -13.44
CA GLU A 24 18.58 -13.92 -13.41
C GLU A 24 19.00 -14.30 -11.98
N PRO A 25 18.97 -15.59 -11.61
CA PRO A 25 19.40 -16.03 -10.29
C PRO A 25 20.92 -15.94 -10.14
N GLY A 26 21.39 -15.42 -9.02
CA GLY A 26 22.80 -15.38 -8.65
C GLY A 26 23.40 -13.97 -8.70
N PRO A 27 23.47 -13.30 -9.86
CA PRO A 27 23.98 -11.95 -9.96
C PRO A 27 23.14 -10.92 -9.18
N LYS A 28 23.80 -9.86 -8.72
CA LYS A 28 23.09 -8.69 -8.19
C LYS A 28 22.38 -7.96 -9.33
N LEU A 29 21.07 -8.03 -9.35
CA LEU A 29 20.21 -7.30 -10.29
C LEU A 29 20.43 -5.78 -10.15
N ARG A 30 20.44 -5.07 -11.27
CA ARG A 30 20.49 -3.60 -11.31
C ARG A 30 19.12 -3.12 -11.75
N CYS A 31 18.43 -2.47 -10.83
CA CYS A 31 17.12 -1.91 -11.08
C CYS A 31 17.21 -0.42 -11.37
N THR A 32 16.23 0.11 -12.10
CA THR A 32 16.03 1.55 -12.26
C THR A 32 15.53 2.19 -10.96
N GLU A 33 15.48 3.52 -10.91
CA GLU A 33 14.85 4.23 -9.79
C GLU A 33 13.39 3.76 -9.66
N PRO A 34 12.97 3.22 -8.49
CA PRO A 34 11.63 2.69 -8.34
C PRO A 34 10.59 3.81 -8.36
N GLN A 35 9.45 3.54 -8.98
CA GLN A 35 8.21 4.24 -8.67
C GLN A 35 7.71 3.76 -7.31
N ILE A 36 7.35 4.69 -6.44
CA ILE A 36 6.92 4.39 -5.07
C ILE A 36 5.49 4.88 -4.89
N ASP A 37 4.60 3.95 -4.61
CA ASP A 37 3.16 4.20 -4.53
C ASP A 37 2.59 3.86 -3.16
N PRO A 38 1.60 4.63 -2.67
CA PRO A 38 0.80 4.22 -1.53
C PRO A 38 -0.19 3.13 -1.97
N GLY A 39 -0.11 1.97 -1.33
CA GLY A 39 -0.86 0.79 -1.73
C GLY A 39 -1.69 0.15 -0.62
N GLY A 40 -2.62 -0.71 -1.06
CA GLY A 40 -3.59 -1.40 -0.23
C GLY A 40 -5.01 -1.18 -0.75
N GLY A 41 -5.89 -2.18 -0.60
CA GLY A 41 -7.20 -2.17 -1.26
C GLY A 41 -8.04 -0.91 -1.03
N GLY A 42 -8.23 -0.51 0.23
CA GLY A 42 -8.99 0.69 0.56
C GLY A 42 -8.31 1.99 0.10
N ILE A 43 -6.98 2.06 0.16
CA ILE A 43 -6.19 3.17 -0.36
C ILE A 43 -6.41 3.30 -1.88
N ASN A 44 -6.28 2.20 -2.62
CA ASN A 44 -6.46 2.18 -4.07
C ASN A 44 -7.89 2.60 -4.47
N VAL A 45 -8.90 2.17 -3.70
CA VAL A 45 -10.29 2.62 -3.91
C VAL A 45 -10.43 4.13 -3.68
N ALA A 46 -9.84 4.68 -2.61
CA ALA A 46 -9.89 6.13 -2.36
C ALA A 46 -9.18 6.94 -3.46
N ARG A 47 -8.01 6.46 -3.92
CA ARG A 47 -7.26 7.03 -5.06
C ARG A 47 -8.11 7.01 -6.33
N ALA A 48 -8.73 5.88 -6.65
CA ALA A 48 -9.60 5.75 -7.83
C ALA A 48 -10.81 6.69 -7.77
N ILE A 49 -11.50 6.77 -6.63
CA ILE A 49 -12.63 7.68 -6.44
C ILE A 49 -12.20 9.13 -6.68
N LYS A 50 -11.05 9.54 -6.15
CA LYS A 50 -10.50 10.88 -6.37
C LYS A 50 -10.22 11.15 -7.85
N LEU A 51 -9.58 10.20 -8.55
CA LEU A 51 -9.28 10.32 -9.99
C LEU A 51 -10.56 10.49 -10.83
N LEU A 52 -11.65 9.87 -10.40
CA LEU A 52 -12.97 9.98 -11.04
C LEU A 52 -13.75 11.26 -10.64
N GLY A 53 -13.13 12.19 -9.90
CA GLY A 53 -13.76 13.45 -9.45
C GLY A 53 -14.62 13.32 -8.20
N GLY A 54 -14.61 12.16 -7.54
CA GLY A 54 -15.31 11.91 -6.28
C GLY A 54 -14.52 12.34 -5.04
N GLN A 55 -15.09 12.09 -3.87
CA GLN A 55 -14.47 12.37 -2.58
C GLN A 55 -14.51 11.13 -1.69
N ALA A 56 -13.33 10.68 -1.24
CA ALA A 56 -13.18 9.61 -0.27
C ALA A 56 -12.14 9.98 0.78
N THR A 57 -12.33 9.52 2.02
CA THR A 57 -11.32 9.56 3.08
C THR A 57 -10.77 8.16 3.30
N ALA A 58 -9.44 8.01 3.35
CA ALA A 58 -8.77 6.75 3.62
C ALA A 58 -8.43 6.63 5.11
N LEU A 59 -9.05 5.68 5.81
CA LEU A 59 -8.65 5.26 7.16
C LEU A 59 -7.58 4.18 7.05
N VAL A 60 -6.38 4.44 7.57
CA VAL A 60 -5.20 3.59 7.35
C VAL A 60 -4.49 3.22 8.66
N ALA A 61 -4.18 1.93 8.81
CA ALA A 61 -3.38 1.42 9.93
C ALA A 61 -1.89 1.56 9.61
N ILE A 62 -1.19 2.48 10.25
CA ILE A 62 0.23 2.72 9.98
C ILE A 62 1.11 2.30 11.15
N GLY A 63 2.37 2.00 10.86
CA GLY A 63 3.35 1.82 11.90
C GLY A 63 4.76 2.13 11.41
N GLY A 64 5.55 2.72 12.30
CA GLY A 64 6.97 2.94 12.07
C GLY A 64 7.31 3.97 10.98
N ALA A 65 8.56 3.92 10.51
CA ALA A 65 9.07 4.85 9.51
C ALA A 65 8.41 4.63 8.15
N THR A 66 8.12 3.38 7.81
CA THR A 66 7.42 3.05 6.56
C THR A 66 6.00 3.60 6.55
N GLY A 67 5.32 3.58 7.71
CA GLY A 67 4.02 4.19 7.89
C GLY A 67 4.03 5.70 7.70
N ALA A 68 5.06 6.39 8.18
CA ALA A 68 5.22 7.82 7.96
C ALA A 68 5.42 8.15 6.46
N HIS A 69 6.24 7.35 5.76
CA HIS A 69 6.44 7.50 4.31
C HIS A 69 5.13 7.29 3.53
N LEU A 70 4.33 6.28 3.89
CA LEU A 70 3.02 6.07 3.29
C LEU A 70 2.11 7.30 3.39
N LEU A 71 2.07 7.96 4.55
CA LEU A 71 1.26 9.17 4.74
C LEU A 71 1.75 10.34 3.88
N GLN A 72 3.06 10.46 3.67
CA GLN A 72 3.62 11.47 2.79
C GLN A 72 3.18 11.25 1.33
N LEU A 73 3.21 10.00 0.86
CA LEU A 73 2.74 9.65 -0.49
C LEU A 73 1.26 9.97 -0.68
N LEU A 74 0.40 9.59 0.28
CA LEU A 74 -1.03 9.92 0.25
C LEU A 74 -1.29 11.44 0.27
N ALA A 75 -0.47 12.19 1.02
CA ALA A 75 -0.57 13.64 1.06
C ALA A 75 -0.15 14.30 -0.26
N LEU A 76 0.92 13.80 -0.90
CA LEU A 76 1.36 14.26 -2.24
C LEU A 76 0.29 14.03 -3.30
N GLU A 77 -0.43 12.91 -3.21
CA GLU A 77 -1.59 12.63 -4.07
C GLU A 77 -2.86 13.37 -3.64
N GLY A 78 -2.83 14.08 -2.52
CA GLY A 78 -3.96 14.81 -1.92
C GLY A 78 -5.15 13.91 -1.57
N VAL A 79 -4.91 12.67 -1.16
CA VAL A 79 -5.95 11.76 -0.67
C VAL A 79 -6.23 12.10 0.81
N PRO A 80 -7.44 12.54 1.17
CA PRO A 80 -7.81 12.77 2.56
C PRO A 80 -7.58 11.49 3.38
N THR A 81 -6.80 11.58 4.44
CA THR A 81 -6.34 10.39 5.16
C THR A 81 -6.52 10.57 6.66
N VAL A 82 -7.05 9.55 7.32
CA VAL A 82 -7.08 9.40 8.77
C VAL A 82 -6.18 8.24 9.12
N ALA A 83 -5.13 8.49 9.89
CA ALA A 83 -4.17 7.48 10.28
C ALA A 83 -4.42 7.04 11.72
N PHE A 84 -4.25 5.75 11.99
CA PHE A 84 -4.15 5.24 13.36
C PHE A 84 -2.97 4.29 13.50
N GLN A 85 -2.44 4.19 14.72
CA GLN A 85 -1.25 3.39 14.99
C GLN A 85 -1.59 1.91 15.06
N GLY A 86 -1.04 1.14 14.13
CA GLY A 86 -0.99 -0.31 14.14
C GLY A 86 0.31 -0.83 14.76
N PRO A 87 0.39 -2.14 15.06
CA PRO A 87 1.59 -2.75 15.59
C PRO A 87 2.62 -3.04 14.49
N GLY A 88 3.90 -2.80 14.78
CA GLY A 88 5.02 -3.09 13.88
C GLY A 88 5.21 -2.03 12.79
N GLU A 89 6.00 -2.36 11.77
CA GLU A 89 6.22 -1.51 10.59
C GLU A 89 5.12 -1.76 9.53
N THR A 90 4.65 -0.69 8.86
CA THR A 90 3.91 -0.80 7.60
C THR A 90 4.69 -1.65 6.60
N ARG A 91 4.03 -2.57 5.90
CA ARG A 91 4.70 -3.47 4.96
C ARG A 91 5.21 -2.71 3.74
N GLN A 92 6.24 -3.24 3.12
CA GLN A 92 6.68 -2.83 1.79
C GLN A 92 6.46 -3.98 0.83
N SER A 93 6.03 -3.69 -0.40
CA SER A 93 6.04 -4.68 -1.48
C SER A 93 6.90 -4.19 -2.62
N MET A 94 7.47 -5.11 -3.38
CA MET A 94 8.31 -4.75 -4.52
C MET A 94 7.90 -5.56 -5.73
N SER A 95 7.77 -4.90 -6.86
CA SER A 95 7.58 -5.53 -8.15
C SER A 95 8.69 -5.10 -9.09
N VAL A 96 9.23 -6.07 -9.83
CA VAL A 96 10.28 -5.84 -10.82
C VAL A 96 9.79 -6.34 -12.17
N ILE A 97 9.85 -5.48 -13.17
CA ILE A 97 9.57 -5.84 -14.56
C ILE A 97 10.89 -6.22 -15.22
N ASP A 98 10.94 -7.43 -15.78
CA ASP A 98 12.01 -7.86 -16.66
C ASP A 98 11.85 -7.21 -18.03
N GLN A 99 12.84 -6.44 -18.49
CA GLN A 99 12.76 -5.74 -19.78
C GLN A 99 12.95 -6.66 -20.99
N THR A 100 13.56 -7.82 -20.80
CA THR A 100 13.77 -8.83 -21.85
C THR A 100 12.49 -9.61 -22.11
N THR A 101 11.80 -10.07 -21.06
CA THR A 101 10.60 -10.90 -21.21
C THR A 101 9.29 -10.09 -21.11
N GLY A 102 9.31 -8.92 -20.49
CA GLY A 102 8.13 -8.15 -20.13
C GLY A 102 7.37 -8.71 -18.92
N GLU A 103 7.91 -9.73 -18.25
CA GLU A 103 7.26 -10.36 -17.11
C GLU A 103 7.38 -9.52 -15.83
N LEU A 104 6.35 -9.59 -14.99
CA LEU A 104 6.28 -8.91 -13.70
C LEU A 104 6.54 -9.91 -12.57
N PHE A 105 7.58 -9.65 -11.78
CA PHE A 105 7.91 -10.42 -10.59
C PHE A 105 7.52 -9.63 -9.34
N THR A 106 6.51 -10.10 -8.61
CA THR A 106 6.11 -9.49 -7.33
C THR A 106 6.76 -10.24 -6.18
N LEU A 107 7.58 -9.51 -5.41
CA LEU A 107 8.20 -10.00 -4.20
C LEU A 107 7.23 -9.79 -3.03
N GLY A 108 7.04 -10.86 -2.26
CA GLY A 108 6.21 -10.84 -1.05
C GLY A 108 6.65 -9.76 -0.07
N PRO A 109 5.77 -9.38 0.86
CA PRO A 109 5.99 -8.21 1.68
C PRO A 109 7.22 -8.35 2.59
N ILE A 110 8.05 -7.31 2.58
CA ILE A 110 9.13 -7.11 3.55
C ILE A 110 8.49 -6.44 4.76
N HIS A 111 8.46 -7.16 5.88
CA HIS A 111 7.63 -6.90 7.08
C HIS A 111 6.14 -7.21 6.88
N ALA A 112 5.50 -7.78 7.90
CA ALA A 112 4.07 -8.06 7.90
C ALA A 112 3.42 -7.47 9.16
N GLN A 113 2.54 -6.49 8.97
CA GLN A 113 1.69 -6.05 10.06
C GLN A 113 0.77 -7.19 10.47
N ASN A 114 0.72 -7.48 11.77
CA ASN A 114 -0.22 -8.46 12.29
C ASN A 114 -1.63 -7.85 12.36
N VAL A 115 -2.37 -7.96 11.26
CA VAL A 115 -3.71 -7.40 11.09
C VAL A 115 -4.65 -7.81 12.24
N LYS A 116 -4.50 -9.03 12.79
CA LYS A 116 -5.33 -9.48 13.92
C LYS A 116 -5.17 -8.59 15.16
N ARG A 117 -3.98 -8.03 15.38
CA ARG A 117 -3.72 -7.09 16.49
C ARG A 117 -4.24 -5.68 16.19
N VAL A 118 -4.40 -5.32 14.91
CA VAL A 118 -5.00 -4.05 14.47
C VAL A 118 -6.51 -4.04 14.74
N VAL A 119 -7.20 -5.14 14.46
CA VAL A 119 -8.66 -5.26 14.68
C VAL A 119 -9.07 -5.71 16.08
N GLY A 120 -8.15 -6.27 16.89
CA GLY A 120 -8.44 -6.69 18.27
C GLY A 120 -9.14 -5.60 19.12
N PRO A 121 -8.72 -4.33 19.06
CA PRO A 121 -9.38 -3.23 19.77
C PRO A 121 -10.73 -2.78 19.16
N LEU A 122 -11.02 -3.12 17.90
CA LEU A 122 -12.21 -2.66 17.16
C LEU A 122 -13.46 -3.52 17.40
N GLY A 123 -13.40 -4.54 18.26
CA GLY A 123 -14.51 -5.48 18.50
C GLY A 123 -14.70 -6.48 17.36
N LYS A 124 -15.82 -7.22 17.36
CA LYS A 124 -16.16 -8.18 16.30
C LYS A 124 -16.38 -7.45 14.96
N VAL A 125 -15.32 -7.31 14.17
CA VAL A 125 -15.45 -7.04 12.73
C VAL A 125 -15.70 -8.39 12.07
N GLU A 126 -16.94 -8.64 11.64
CA GLU A 126 -17.24 -9.79 10.80
C GLU A 126 -16.38 -9.70 9.53
N LYS A 127 -15.60 -10.74 9.28
CA LYS A 127 -14.71 -10.83 8.12
C LYS A 127 -15.56 -10.94 6.85
N CYS A 128 -15.82 -9.82 6.18
CA CYS A 128 -16.23 -9.82 4.78
C CYS A 128 -14.97 -9.70 3.91
N TRP A 129 -14.32 -10.83 3.64
CA TRP A 129 -13.39 -10.96 2.52
C TRP A 129 -14.02 -11.97 1.56
N ALA A 130 -14.43 -11.50 0.38
CA ALA A 130 -14.76 -12.34 -0.77
C ALA A 130 -13.49 -12.65 -1.55
#